data_AF-A0A2N6BNS0-F1
#
_entry.id   AF-A0A2N6BNS0-F1
#
_cell.length_a   1.000
_cell.length_b   1.000
_cell.length_c   1.000
_cell.angle_alpha   90.00
_cell.angle_beta   90.00
_cell.angle_gamma   90.00
#
_symmetry.space_group_name_H-M   'P 1'
#
loop_
_entity.id
_entity.type
_entity.pdbx_description
1 polymer ?
#
loop_
_entity_poly.entity_id
_entity_poly.type
_entity_poly.pdbx_seq_one_letter_code
_entity_poly.pdbx_strand_id
1 'polypeptide(L)'
;MMKNTPGINRPKAALVKIPLKKLAVITLVASSQLLGFAFAGMNSSGMALVPKQELLSQIKEGSAHDAENLLKKHSFDSDLLGMALHKTIKCDGFTPEERLRLMRMLINEGADIEYRDPSGATPLIISAKSDLAEESVFLLEKGALREATDNSAKSALDHAIERFGSESPVAKALTPAPQFNVPIVDNITLMMKKGHVYITYDLSGTEKACISLEGSLDGGKSYGMRFDHVAGDIGSDVKAKRGNLIIWKVKADYPEGLNGSEIIMDVVADKTCR
;
A
#
# COMPACT_ATOMS: atom_id res chain seq x y z
N MET A 1 6.93 13.24 -31.86
CA MET A 1 5.90 12.21 -31.59
C MET A 1 5.30 12.52 -30.23
N MET A 2 3.99 12.69 -30.12
CA MET A 2 3.32 12.96 -28.84
C MET A 2 3.07 11.64 -28.09
N LYS A 3 3.21 11.64 -26.76
CA LYS A 3 2.71 10.58 -25.88
C LYS A 3 1.71 11.21 -24.92
N ASN A 4 0.47 10.72 -24.95
CA ASN A 4 -0.58 11.18 -24.04
C ASN A 4 -0.28 10.71 -22.61
N THR A 5 -0.44 11.59 -21.62
CA THR A 5 -0.56 11.22 -20.21
C THR A 5 -2.04 10.89 -19.90
N PRO A 6 -2.32 9.86 -19.07
CA PRO A 6 -3.69 9.46 -18.76
C PRO A 6 -4.36 10.43 -17.78
N GLY A 7 -5.67 10.65 -17.94
CA GLY A 7 -6.44 11.61 -17.15
C GLY A 7 -6.64 11.20 -15.69
N ILE A 8 -6.58 12.18 -14.78
CA ILE A 8 -6.79 12.02 -13.34
C ILE A 8 -8.25 11.63 -13.06
N ASN A 9 -8.48 10.36 -12.72
CA ASN A 9 -9.82 9.83 -12.47
C ASN A 9 -10.32 10.21 -11.06
N ARG A 10 -11.18 11.23 -10.96
CA ARG A 10 -11.82 11.65 -9.69
C ARG A 10 -13.15 10.91 -9.48
N PRO A 11 -13.40 10.27 -8.32
CA PRO A 11 -14.64 9.55 -8.08
C PRO A 11 -15.85 10.49 -7.97
N LYS A 12 -16.96 10.12 -8.62
CA LYS A 12 -18.29 10.75 -8.42
C LYS A 12 -19.08 9.97 -7.37
N ALA A 13 -19.91 10.67 -6.58
CA ALA A 13 -20.69 10.09 -5.49
C ALA A 13 -22.21 10.04 -5.79
N ALA A 14 -22.92 9.09 -5.14
CA ALA A 14 -24.39 8.94 -5.08
C ALA A 14 -25.13 8.59 -6.40
N LEU A 15 -26.26 7.89 -6.46
CA LEU A 15 -27.10 7.05 -5.53
C LEU A 15 -27.91 6.05 -6.44
N VAL A 16 -28.96 5.27 -6.11
CA VAL A 16 -29.94 5.24 -5.00
C VAL A 16 -30.27 3.79 -4.53
N LYS A 17 -31.54 3.31 -4.60
CA LYS A 17 -32.05 1.98 -4.16
C LYS A 17 -33.34 1.62 -4.91
N ILE A 18 -33.68 0.33 -5.01
CA ILE A 18 -35.08 -0.20 -5.04
C ILE A 18 -35.12 -1.61 -4.39
N PRO A 19 -36.31 -2.18 -4.02
CA PRO A 19 -36.42 -2.97 -2.79
C PRO A 19 -36.81 -4.46 -2.97
N LEU A 20 -36.75 -5.23 -1.87
CA LEU A 20 -37.41 -6.53 -1.73
C LEU A 20 -38.54 -6.46 -0.69
N LYS A 21 -39.70 -7.06 -1.01
CA LYS A 21 -40.88 -7.15 -0.13
C LYS A 21 -41.14 -8.59 0.32
N LYS A 22 -41.27 -8.76 1.64
CA LYS A 22 -42.18 -9.69 2.35
C LYS A 22 -42.13 -11.22 2.07
N LEU A 23 -41.89 -11.93 3.18
CA LEU A 23 -42.49 -13.23 3.58
C LEU A 23 -42.08 -14.49 2.76
N ALA A 24 -42.21 -15.72 3.28
CA ALA A 24 -42.86 -16.18 4.52
C ALA A 24 -42.02 -17.21 5.31
N VAL A 25 -42.40 -17.47 6.56
CA VAL A 25 -41.94 -18.62 7.35
C VAL A 25 -42.82 -19.84 7.03
N ILE A 26 -42.21 -21.01 6.80
CA ILE A 26 -42.88 -22.33 6.79
C ILE A 26 -41.99 -23.32 7.55
N THR A 27 -42.61 -24.17 8.37
CA THR A 27 -41.95 -25.13 9.27
C THR A 27 -41.86 -26.56 8.74
N LEU A 28 -40.71 -27.19 8.99
CA LEU A 28 -40.52 -28.58 9.44
C LEU A 28 -41.32 -29.73 8.76
N VAL A 29 -40.60 -30.60 8.04
CA VAL A 29 -40.79 -32.07 8.07
C VAL A 29 -39.41 -32.73 8.05
N ALA A 30 -39.24 -33.89 8.68
CA ALA A 30 -37.98 -34.65 8.70
C ALA A 30 -38.09 -35.96 7.90
N SER A 31 -36.99 -36.37 7.25
CA SER A 31 -36.76 -37.74 6.77
C SER A 31 -35.26 -38.05 6.74
N SER A 32 -34.92 -39.34 6.85
CA SER A 32 -33.60 -39.83 7.26
C SER A 32 -32.78 -40.49 6.13
N GLN A 33 -31.46 -40.59 6.34
CA GLN A 33 -30.47 -41.35 5.55
C GLN A 33 -30.13 -40.68 4.19
N LEU A 34 -28.92 -40.83 3.62
CA LEU A 34 -27.88 -41.86 3.82
C LEU A 34 -26.59 -41.36 4.49
N LEU A 35 -25.85 -42.29 5.12
CA LEU A 35 -24.48 -42.07 5.56
C LEU A 35 -23.52 -42.23 4.37
N GLY A 36 -22.83 -41.15 4.00
CA GLY A 36 -21.59 -41.22 3.25
C GLY A 36 -20.40 -41.22 4.22
N PHE A 37 -19.90 -42.41 4.59
CA PHE A 37 -18.66 -42.50 5.37
C PHE A 37 -17.46 -42.12 4.49
N ALA A 38 -16.97 -40.88 4.64
CA ALA A 38 -15.58 -40.57 4.34
C ALA A 38 -14.70 -41.08 5.50
N PHE A 39 -13.57 -41.72 5.18
CA PHE A 39 -12.61 -42.14 6.21
C PHE A 39 -11.99 -40.91 6.88
N ALA A 40 -12.00 -40.89 8.22
CA ALA A 40 -11.41 -39.81 9.01
C ALA A 40 -9.92 -40.09 9.29
N GLY A 41 -9.13 -39.04 9.56
CA GLY A 41 -7.78 -39.18 10.09
C GLY A 41 -7.77 -40.00 11.38
N MET A 42 -7.20 -41.20 11.30
CA MET A 42 -6.95 -42.06 12.46
C MET A 42 -5.53 -41.79 12.96
N ASN A 43 -5.38 -41.49 14.25
CA ASN A 43 -4.05 -41.44 14.84
C ASN A 43 -3.43 -42.86 14.92
N SER A 44 -2.13 -42.94 15.27
CA SER A 44 -1.41 -44.21 15.42
C SER A 44 -1.95 -45.15 16.52
N SER A 45 -2.98 -44.72 17.26
CA SER A 45 -3.70 -45.48 18.28
C SER A 45 -5.13 -45.84 17.85
N GLY A 46 -5.50 -45.58 16.59
CA GLY A 46 -6.79 -45.93 16.00
C GLY A 46 -7.98 -45.06 16.41
N MET A 47 -7.76 -43.92 17.09
CA MET A 47 -8.83 -42.99 17.46
C MET A 47 -9.03 -41.92 16.38
N ALA A 48 -10.29 -41.59 16.08
CA ALA A 48 -10.63 -40.46 15.24
C ALA A 48 -10.24 -39.15 15.93
N LEU A 49 -9.55 -38.26 15.22
CA LEU A 49 -9.19 -36.95 15.73
C LEU A 49 -10.43 -36.05 15.92
N VAL A 50 -10.43 -35.22 16.97
CA VAL A 50 -11.42 -34.15 17.09
C VAL A 50 -11.18 -33.09 16.00
N PRO A 51 -12.20 -32.39 15.47
CA PRO A 51 -12.05 -31.53 14.28
C PRO A 51 -10.92 -30.49 14.37
N LYS A 52 -10.60 -29.99 15.57
CA LYS A 52 -9.48 -29.07 15.80
C LYS A 52 -8.08 -29.70 15.63
N GLN A 53 -7.95 -30.97 15.95
CA GLN A 53 -6.72 -31.74 15.71
C GLN A 53 -6.64 -32.17 14.24
N GLU A 54 -7.76 -32.60 13.67
CA GLU A 54 -7.87 -32.95 12.25
C GLU A 54 -7.44 -31.80 11.34
N LEU A 55 -7.99 -30.58 11.55
CA LEU A 55 -7.62 -29.39 10.75
C LEU A 55 -6.11 -29.13 10.76
N LEU A 56 -5.47 -29.21 11.93
CA LEU A 56 -4.03 -29.01 12.04
C LEU A 56 -3.22 -30.19 11.47
N SER A 57 -3.76 -31.42 11.41
CA SER A 57 -3.12 -32.57 10.75
C SER A 57 -3.21 -32.48 9.23
N GLN A 58 -4.38 -32.17 8.68
CA GLN A 58 -4.56 -31.98 7.23
C GLN A 58 -3.66 -30.85 6.69
N ILE A 59 -3.53 -29.74 7.43
CA ILE A 59 -2.56 -28.65 7.14
C ILE A 59 -1.09 -29.10 7.30
N LYS A 60 -0.80 -30.22 7.98
CA LYS A 60 0.56 -30.79 8.12
C LYS A 60 0.92 -31.68 6.95
N GLU A 61 -0.08 -32.39 6.43
CA GLU A 61 0.05 -33.45 5.43
C GLU A 61 -0.09 -32.91 4.00
N GLY A 62 -0.45 -31.63 3.85
CA GLY A 62 -0.60 -30.97 2.55
C GLY A 62 -2.01 -31.13 1.95
N SER A 63 -2.99 -31.71 2.65
CA SER A 63 -4.36 -31.80 2.13
C SER A 63 -5.09 -30.46 2.27
N ALA A 64 -4.91 -29.59 1.27
CA ALA A 64 -5.62 -28.32 1.20
C ALA A 64 -7.13 -28.54 1.08
N HIS A 65 -7.54 -29.56 0.31
CA HIS A 65 -8.94 -29.91 0.11
C HIS A 65 -9.65 -30.28 1.42
N ASP A 66 -9.04 -31.10 2.26
CA ASP A 66 -9.67 -31.55 3.51
C ASP A 66 -9.63 -30.47 4.60
N ALA A 67 -8.54 -29.68 4.66
CA ALA A 67 -8.49 -28.47 5.50
C ALA A 67 -9.63 -27.49 5.14
N GLU A 68 -9.86 -27.20 3.86
CA GLU A 68 -11.00 -26.39 3.42
C GLU A 68 -12.34 -27.01 3.77
N ASN A 69 -12.48 -28.33 3.61
CA ASN A 69 -13.74 -29.03 3.88
C ASN A 69 -14.08 -29.03 5.38
N LEU A 70 -13.09 -29.01 6.26
CA LEU A 70 -13.27 -28.85 7.69
C LEU A 70 -13.72 -27.43 8.03
N LEU A 71 -13.05 -26.40 7.49
CA LEU A 71 -13.43 -24.99 7.66
C LEU A 71 -14.87 -24.71 7.18
N LYS A 72 -15.33 -25.34 6.09
CA LYS A 72 -16.72 -25.22 5.59
C LYS A 72 -17.77 -25.94 6.46
N LYS A 73 -17.37 -26.91 7.30
CA LYS A 73 -18.27 -27.78 8.08
C LYS A 73 -18.29 -27.45 9.57
N HIS A 74 -17.25 -26.79 10.08
CA HIS A 74 -17.03 -26.56 11.50
C HIS A 74 -16.54 -25.13 11.74
N SER A 75 -17.16 -24.45 12.71
CA SER A 75 -16.61 -23.21 13.25
C SER A 75 -15.50 -23.54 14.26
N PHE A 76 -14.50 -22.67 14.32
CA PHE A 76 -13.30 -22.82 15.15
C PHE A 76 -13.02 -21.52 15.91
N ASP A 77 -12.29 -21.62 17.02
CA ASP A 77 -11.82 -20.45 17.77
C ASP A 77 -10.69 -19.69 17.06
N SER A 78 -10.58 -18.39 17.33
CA SER A 78 -9.62 -17.50 16.65
C SER A 78 -8.15 -17.90 16.92
N ASP A 79 -7.85 -18.40 18.12
CA ASP A 79 -6.51 -18.90 18.47
C ASP A 79 -6.11 -20.10 17.59
N LEU A 80 -7.00 -21.08 17.44
CA LEU A 80 -6.78 -22.23 16.56
C LEU A 80 -6.68 -21.81 15.09
N LEU A 81 -7.48 -20.84 14.65
CA LEU A 81 -7.42 -20.30 13.29
C LEU A 81 -6.11 -19.53 13.03
N GLY A 82 -5.58 -18.82 14.03
CA GLY A 82 -4.25 -18.19 14.00
C GLY A 82 -3.10 -19.21 13.97
N MET A 83 -3.19 -20.27 14.77
CA MET A 83 -2.28 -21.42 14.70
C MET A 83 -2.32 -22.08 13.31
N ALA A 84 -3.51 -22.27 12.74
CA ALA A 84 -3.70 -22.82 11.40
C ALA A 84 -3.16 -21.90 10.31
N LEU A 85 -3.25 -20.58 10.46
CA LEU A 85 -2.70 -19.58 9.54
C LEU A 85 -1.17 -19.67 9.50
N HIS A 86 -0.50 -19.63 10.66
CA HIS A 86 0.95 -19.85 10.75
C HIS A 86 1.39 -21.16 10.12
N LYS A 87 0.63 -22.22 10.38
CA LYS A 87 0.98 -23.57 9.96
C LYS A 87 0.72 -23.80 8.47
N THR A 88 -0.24 -23.06 7.89
CA THR A 88 -0.43 -22.97 6.43
C THR A 88 0.76 -22.28 5.76
N ILE A 89 1.21 -21.15 6.30
CA ILE A 89 2.37 -20.42 5.75
C ILE A 89 3.66 -21.28 5.84
N LYS A 90 3.83 -22.03 6.93
CA LYS A 90 4.98 -22.95 7.17
C LYS A 90 4.88 -24.32 6.46
N CYS A 91 3.87 -24.59 5.62
CA CYS A 91 3.70 -25.92 5.01
C CYS A 91 4.30 -25.98 3.59
N ASP A 92 5.33 -26.79 3.38
CA ASP A 92 5.95 -26.96 2.06
C ASP A 92 5.08 -27.80 1.09
N GLY A 93 4.04 -28.47 1.61
CA GLY A 93 3.14 -29.34 0.86
C GLY A 93 2.00 -28.65 0.10
N PHE A 94 1.98 -27.32 0.01
CA PHE A 94 0.96 -26.54 -0.69
C PHE A 94 1.56 -25.74 -1.86
N THR A 95 0.83 -25.65 -2.97
CA THR A 95 1.15 -24.63 -4.00
C THR A 95 0.89 -23.21 -3.46
N PRO A 96 1.45 -22.14 -4.06
CA PRO A 96 1.15 -20.76 -3.65
C PRO A 96 -0.36 -20.44 -3.72
N GLU A 97 -1.05 -20.95 -4.75
CA GLU A 97 -2.49 -20.75 -4.94
C GLU A 97 -3.30 -21.43 -3.82
N GLU A 98 -2.95 -22.66 -3.43
CA GLU A 98 -3.57 -23.36 -2.32
C GLU A 98 -3.32 -22.65 -0.98
N ARG A 99 -2.08 -22.22 -0.75
CA ARG A 99 -1.66 -21.50 0.45
C ARG A 99 -2.44 -20.19 0.60
N LEU A 100 -2.44 -19.35 -0.44
CA LEU A 100 -3.21 -18.09 -0.48
C LEU A 100 -4.73 -18.31 -0.37
N ARG A 101 -5.25 -19.42 -0.87
CA ARG A 101 -6.68 -19.78 -0.79
C ARG A 101 -7.07 -20.22 0.62
N LEU A 102 -6.24 -21.03 1.30
CA LEU A 102 -6.42 -21.38 2.71
C LEU A 102 -6.24 -20.18 3.64
N MET A 103 -5.19 -19.37 3.46
CA MET A 103 -4.98 -18.14 4.24
C MET A 103 -6.20 -17.21 4.16
N ARG A 104 -6.78 -17.06 2.96
CA ARG A 104 -7.99 -16.27 2.71
C ARG A 104 -9.23 -16.84 3.41
N MET A 105 -9.39 -18.16 3.44
CA MET A 105 -10.48 -18.78 4.20
C MET A 105 -10.27 -18.61 5.71
N LEU A 106 -9.08 -18.89 6.23
CA LEU A 106 -8.76 -18.75 7.66
C LEU A 106 -9.00 -17.33 8.18
N ILE A 107 -8.55 -16.30 7.45
CA ILE A 107 -8.78 -14.89 7.81
C ILE A 107 -10.28 -14.53 7.72
N ASN A 108 -11.01 -15.05 6.73
CA ASN A 108 -12.45 -14.82 6.61
C ASN A 108 -13.27 -15.48 7.75
N GLU A 109 -12.85 -16.65 8.24
CA GLU A 109 -13.45 -17.33 9.41
C GLU A 109 -13.02 -16.71 10.76
N GLY A 110 -12.13 -15.71 10.75
CA GLY A 110 -11.72 -14.97 11.96
C GLY A 110 -10.40 -15.40 12.59
N ALA A 111 -9.45 -15.93 11.82
CA ALA A 111 -8.04 -16.00 12.26
C ALA A 111 -7.52 -14.59 12.60
N ASP A 112 -6.91 -14.44 13.78
CA ASP A 112 -6.16 -13.22 14.09
C ASP A 112 -4.95 -13.10 13.15
N ILE A 113 -4.88 -11.98 12.43
CA ILE A 113 -3.80 -11.67 11.49
C ILE A 113 -2.51 -11.23 12.20
N GLU A 114 -2.58 -10.88 13.49
CA GLU A 114 -1.43 -10.58 14.34
C GLU A 114 -1.09 -11.71 15.31
N TYR A 115 -1.71 -12.89 15.14
CA TYR A 115 -1.48 -14.06 16.01
C TYR A 115 0.01 -14.36 16.16
N ARG A 116 0.49 -14.61 17.39
CA ARG A 116 1.92 -14.79 17.70
C ARG A 116 2.26 -16.23 18.05
N ASP A 117 3.31 -16.77 17.43
CA ASP A 117 3.88 -18.06 17.87
C ASP A 117 4.80 -17.87 19.10
N PRO A 118 5.33 -18.95 19.73
CA PRO A 118 6.18 -18.83 20.92
C PRO A 118 7.47 -18.00 20.75
N SER A 119 7.90 -17.70 19.52
CA SER A 119 9.00 -16.75 19.24
C SER A 119 8.54 -15.29 19.16
N GLY A 120 7.24 -15.03 19.32
CA GLY A 120 6.61 -13.72 19.14
C GLY A 120 6.31 -13.37 17.68
N ALA A 121 6.59 -14.27 16.74
CA ALA A 121 6.47 -14.00 15.32
C ALA A 121 5.00 -14.00 14.87
N THR A 122 4.59 -12.96 14.13
CA THR A 122 3.29 -12.82 13.47
C THR A 122 3.27 -13.54 12.11
N PRO A 123 2.12 -13.74 11.44
CA PRO A 123 2.04 -14.42 10.15
C PRO A 123 2.94 -13.78 9.08
N LEU A 124 3.05 -12.45 9.10
CA LEU A 124 3.89 -11.66 8.18
C LEU A 124 5.39 -11.88 8.43
N ILE A 125 5.80 -12.05 9.70
CA ILE A 125 7.17 -12.42 10.06
C ILE A 125 7.46 -13.86 9.61
N ILE A 126 6.46 -14.75 9.64
CA ILE A 126 6.59 -16.13 9.19
C ILE A 126 6.73 -16.22 7.66
N SER A 127 5.93 -15.48 6.87
CA SER A 127 6.10 -15.45 5.41
C SER A 127 7.45 -14.84 5.00
N ALA A 128 7.89 -13.79 5.69
CA ALA A 128 9.20 -13.17 5.51
C ALA A 128 10.38 -14.12 5.78
N LYS A 129 10.26 -15.02 6.76
CA LYS A 129 11.29 -16.02 7.09
C LYS A 129 11.45 -17.12 6.02
N SER A 130 10.56 -17.19 5.03
CA SER A 130 10.52 -18.20 3.96
C SER A 130 10.51 -17.64 2.52
N ASP A 131 10.84 -16.35 2.32
CA ASP A 131 10.77 -15.64 1.01
C ASP A 131 9.40 -15.69 0.31
N LEU A 132 8.32 -15.86 1.09
CA LEU A 132 6.94 -15.96 0.60
C LEU A 132 6.39 -14.55 0.32
N ALA A 133 6.75 -14.01 -0.85
CA ALA A 133 6.46 -12.64 -1.26
C ALA A 133 4.96 -12.37 -1.49
N GLU A 134 4.24 -13.27 -2.18
CA GLU A 134 2.82 -13.07 -2.51
C GLU A 134 1.95 -13.14 -1.26
N GLU A 135 2.24 -14.06 -0.35
CA GLU A 135 1.64 -14.21 0.96
C GLU A 135 1.90 -12.98 1.84
N SER A 136 3.11 -12.41 1.76
CA SER A 136 3.46 -11.19 2.49
C SER A 136 2.69 -9.96 1.96
N VAL A 137 2.54 -9.83 0.63
CA VAL A 137 1.66 -8.80 0.04
C VAL A 137 0.22 -9.01 0.48
N PHE A 138 -0.30 -10.23 0.41
CA PHE A 138 -1.68 -10.55 0.79
C PHE A 138 -1.98 -10.26 2.28
N LEU A 139 -1.03 -10.54 3.19
CA LEU A 139 -1.17 -10.20 4.60
C LEU A 139 -1.17 -8.67 4.81
N LEU A 140 -0.31 -7.93 4.11
CA LEU A 140 -0.30 -6.46 4.13
C LEU A 140 -1.62 -5.86 3.56
N GLU A 141 -2.16 -6.42 2.48
CA GLU A 141 -3.49 -6.05 1.94
C GLU A 141 -4.63 -6.31 2.94
N LYS A 142 -4.45 -7.28 3.85
CA LYS A 142 -5.39 -7.61 4.92
C LYS A 142 -5.16 -6.82 6.21
N GLY A 143 -4.21 -5.89 6.21
CA GLY A 143 -3.96 -4.97 7.32
C GLY A 143 -2.94 -5.47 8.35
N ALA A 144 -2.13 -6.49 8.03
CA ALA A 144 -1.03 -6.93 8.89
C ALA A 144 -0.05 -5.78 9.17
N LEU A 145 0.42 -5.70 10.40
CA LEU A 145 1.31 -4.65 10.89
C LEU A 145 2.73 -4.87 10.38
N ARG A 146 3.10 -4.18 9.29
CA ARG A 146 4.44 -4.22 8.67
C ARG A 146 5.59 -4.10 9.67
N GLU A 147 5.44 -3.20 10.64
CA GLU A 147 6.45 -2.87 11.66
C GLU A 147 6.33 -3.73 12.94
N ALA A 148 5.45 -4.75 12.97
CA ALA A 148 5.38 -5.67 14.10
C ALA A 148 6.68 -6.48 14.21
N THR A 149 7.20 -6.60 15.44
CA THR A 149 8.45 -7.30 15.74
C THR A 149 8.22 -8.58 16.56
N ASP A 150 9.10 -9.57 16.40
CA ASP A 150 9.12 -10.79 17.24
C ASP A 150 9.91 -10.60 18.55
N ASN A 151 10.06 -11.64 19.37
CA ASN A 151 10.74 -11.55 20.67
C ASN A 151 12.25 -11.22 20.56
N SER A 152 12.82 -11.22 19.35
CA SER A 152 14.18 -10.76 19.04
C SER A 152 14.23 -9.27 18.66
N ALA A 153 13.10 -8.56 18.78
CA ALA A 153 12.87 -7.19 18.30
C ALA A 153 13.03 -7.01 16.77
N LYS A 154 12.92 -8.09 15.99
CA LYS A 154 13.04 -8.06 14.52
C LYS A 154 11.69 -8.07 13.82
N SER A 155 11.53 -7.18 12.84
CA SER A 155 10.35 -7.09 11.97
C SER A 155 10.36 -8.16 10.88
N ALA A 156 9.30 -8.21 10.08
CA ALA A 156 9.27 -9.01 8.86
C ALA A 156 10.40 -8.61 7.89
N LEU A 157 10.62 -7.30 7.69
CA LEU A 157 11.64 -6.79 6.78
C LEU A 157 13.07 -7.13 7.26
N ASP A 158 13.33 -7.10 8.57
CA ASP A 158 14.63 -7.48 9.13
C ASP A 158 14.96 -8.95 8.82
N HIS A 159 14.01 -9.87 9.04
CA HIS A 159 14.22 -11.30 8.77
C HIS A 159 14.37 -11.61 7.28
N ALA A 160 13.73 -10.82 6.41
CA ALA A 160 13.89 -10.90 4.96
C ALA A 160 15.29 -10.47 4.52
N ILE A 161 15.74 -9.29 4.97
CA ILE A 161 17.06 -8.75 4.61
C ILE A 161 18.18 -9.63 5.18
N GLU A 162 18.05 -10.11 6.43
CA GLU A 162 19.05 -10.96 7.09
C GLU A 162 19.25 -12.32 6.39
N ARG A 163 18.18 -12.90 5.81
CA ARG A 163 18.25 -14.22 5.14
C ARG A 163 18.53 -14.14 3.64
N PHE A 164 17.88 -13.20 2.96
CA PHE A 164 17.77 -13.19 1.49
C PHE A 164 18.29 -11.88 0.86
N GLY A 165 18.65 -10.90 1.67
CA GLY A 165 19.12 -9.57 1.23
C GLY A 165 17.99 -8.62 0.80
N SER A 166 18.32 -7.34 0.70
CA SER A 166 17.38 -6.26 0.30
C SER A 166 16.78 -6.43 -1.10
N GLU A 167 17.47 -7.17 -1.97
CA GLU A 167 17.05 -7.37 -3.36
C GLU A 167 16.07 -8.55 -3.54
N SER A 168 15.79 -9.32 -2.48
CA SER A 168 14.87 -10.46 -2.53
C SER A 168 13.41 -10.04 -2.85
N PRO A 169 12.60 -10.94 -3.44
CA PRO A 169 11.19 -10.69 -3.69
C PRO A 169 10.43 -10.29 -2.43
N VAL A 170 10.63 -10.99 -1.30
CA VAL A 170 9.93 -10.67 -0.06
C VAL A 170 10.42 -9.37 0.57
N ALA A 171 11.72 -9.06 0.54
CA ALA A 171 12.22 -7.77 1.05
C ALA A 171 11.66 -6.58 0.25
N LYS A 172 11.48 -6.72 -1.07
CA LYS A 172 10.87 -5.70 -1.92
C LYS A 172 9.37 -5.51 -1.67
N ALA A 173 8.63 -6.57 -1.34
CA ALA A 173 7.23 -6.49 -0.91
C ALA A 173 7.08 -5.86 0.51
N LEU A 174 8.00 -6.19 1.41
CA LEU A 174 8.01 -5.73 2.79
C LEU A 174 8.61 -4.32 2.95
N THR A 175 9.40 -3.85 1.99
CA THR A 175 9.79 -2.43 1.89
C THR A 175 8.54 -1.59 1.62
N PRO A 176 8.27 -0.53 2.41
CA PRO A 176 7.19 0.41 2.09
C PRO A 176 7.40 0.99 0.69
N ALA A 177 6.35 1.05 -0.13
CA ALA A 177 6.43 1.73 -1.42
C ALA A 177 6.97 3.16 -1.18
N PRO A 178 8.01 3.60 -1.89
CA PRO A 178 8.59 4.91 -1.67
C PRO A 178 7.50 5.95 -1.89
N GLN A 179 7.16 6.71 -0.85
CA GLN A 179 6.21 7.80 -0.97
C GLN A 179 6.72 8.69 -2.11
N PHE A 180 5.88 8.91 -3.14
CA PHE A 180 6.27 9.66 -4.32
C PHE A 180 6.39 11.14 -3.96
N ASN A 181 7.54 11.45 -3.35
CA ASN A 181 7.95 12.75 -2.82
C ASN A 181 8.33 13.68 -3.98
N VAL A 182 7.38 13.86 -4.90
CA VAL A 182 7.42 14.68 -6.09
C VAL A 182 6.82 16.02 -5.69
N PRO A 183 7.60 17.12 -5.71
CA PRO A 183 7.06 18.42 -5.37
C PRO A 183 5.97 18.81 -6.37
N ILE A 184 4.86 19.33 -5.86
CA ILE A 184 3.73 19.85 -6.63
C ILE A 184 3.60 21.32 -6.30
N VAL A 185 3.68 22.17 -7.32
CA VAL A 185 3.41 23.60 -7.24
C VAL A 185 1.99 23.86 -7.76
N ASP A 186 1.20 24.58 -6.96
CA ASP A 186 -0.17 24.96 -7.26
C ASP A 186 -0.40 26.45 -6.94
N ASN A 187 -1.55 27.00 -7.37
CA ASN A 187 -2.04 28.32 -6.95
C ASN A 187 -1.11 29.52 -7.24
N ILE A 188 -0.23 29.41 -8.24
CA ILE A 188 0.69 30.49 -8.66
C ILE A 188 -0.10 31.77 -8.97
N THR A 189 0.26 32.87 -8.29
CA THR A 189 -0.34 34.20 -8.46
C THR A 189 0.75 35.26 -8.58
N LEU A 190 0.60 36.19 -9.52
CA LEU A 190 1.57 37.23 -9.85
C LEU A 190 1.02 38.64 -9.54
N MET A 191 1.82 39.48 -8.88
CA MET A 191 1.50 40.89 -8.65
C MET A 191 2.69 41.81 -8.96
N MET A 192 2.47 42.84 -9.78
CA MET A 192 3.46 43.87 -10.11
C MET A 192 3.29 45.10 -9.20
N LYS A 193 4.35 45.52 -8.50
CA LYS A 193 4.32 46.73 -7.65
C LYS A 193 5.70 47.39 -7.57
N LYS A 194 5.79 48.67 -7.94
CA LYS A 194 7.01 49.51 -7.87
C LYS A 194 8.27 48.80 -8.41
N GLY A 195 8.19 48.24 -9.63
CA GLY A 195 9.31 47.57 -10.31
C GLY A 195 9.70 46.19 -9.76
N HIS A 196 8.94 45.65 -8.80
CA HIS A 196 9.10 44.30 -8.28
C HIS A 196 7.93 43.42 -8.71
N VAL A 197 8.20 42.14 -8.98
CA VAL A 197 7.18 41.08 -9.06
C VAL A 197 7.10 40.39 -7.72
N TYR A 198 5.88 40.12 -7.26
CA TYR A 198 5.58 39.27 -6.12
C TYR A 198 4.88 38.03 -6.66
N ILE A 199 5.48 36.86 -6.45
CA ILE A 199 5.01 35.57 -6.95
C ILE A 199 4.65 34.73 -5.73
N THR A 200 3.37 34.42 -5.54
CA THR A 200 2.91 33.54 -4.46
C THR A 200 2.45 32.20 -5.00
N TYR A 201 2.82 31.10 -4.34
CA TYR A 201 2.46 29.75 -4.75
C TYR A 201 2.28 28.82 -3.55
N ASP A 202 1.58 27.71 -3.74
CA ASP A 202 1.49 26.61 -2.77
C ASP A 202 2.47 25.49 -3.17
N LEU A 203 3.20 24.93 -2.20
CA LEU A 203 4.06 23.76 -2.40
C LEU A 203 3.53 22.58 -1.58
N SER A 204 3.34 21.43 -2.24
CA SER A 204 2.91 20.16 -1.64
C SER A 204 3.61 18.96 -2.29
N GLY A 205 3.20 17.72 -1.96
CA GLY A 205 3.81 16.49 -2.50
C GLY A 205 5.21 16.16 -1.96
N THR A 206 5.76 16.99 -1.07
CA THR A 206 7.05 16.83 -0.41
C THR A 206 7.05 17.55 0.94
N GLU A 207 8.04 17.32 1.80
CA GLU A 207 8.37 18.24 2.92
C GLU A 207 9.15 19.49 2.45
N LYS A 208 10.02 19.33 1.44
CA LYS A 208 10.86 20.39 0.87
C LYS A 208 11.25 20.15 -0.59
N ALA A 209 11.56 21.20 -1.34
CA ALA A 209 11.96 21.14 -2.75
C ALA A 209 13.16 22.04 -3.05
N CYS A 210 13.77 21.86 -4.23
CA CYS A 210 14.40 22.98 -4.91
C CYS A 210 13.34 23.72 -5.73
N ILE A 211 13.36 25.05 -5.69
CA ILE A 211 12.44 25.91 -6.44
C ILE A 211 13.23 26.86 -7.34
N SER A 212 12.84 26.94 -8.60
CA SER A 212 13.40 27.84 -9.60
C SER A 212 12.29 28.64 -10.30
N LEU A 213 12.68 29.69 -11.03
CA LEU A 213 11.82 30.37 -11.99
C LEU A 213 12.26 30.03 -13.40
N GLU A 214 11.31 29.67 -14.25
CA GLU A 214 11.50 29.62 -15.69
C GLU A 214 10.66 30.72 -16.35
N GLY A 215 11.10 31.24 -17.50
CA GLY A 215 10.38 32.32 -18.17
C GLY A 215 10.76 32.56 -19.62
N SER A 216 9.81 33.12 -20.35
CA SER A 216 9.83 33.36 -21.79
C SER A 216 9.34 34.77 -22.12
N LEU A 217 9.96 35.41 -23.12
CA LEU A 217 9.58 36.73 -23.65
C LEU A 217 8.96 36.64 -25.07
N ASP A 218 8.78 35.43 -25.61
CA ASP A 218 8.39 35.19 -26.99
C ASP A 218 7.08 34.38 -27.14
N GLY A 219 6.29 34.28 -26.08
CA GLY A 219 5.07 33.47 -26.03
C GLY A 219 5.33 31.97 -25.83
N GLY A 220 6.39 31.61 -25.13
CA GLY A 220 6.70 30.22 -24.75
C GLY A 220 7.40 29.39 -25.85
N LYS A 221 8.01 30.04 -26.85
CA LYS A 221 8.82 29.37 -27.88
C LYS A 221 10.24 29.08 -27.39
N SER A 222 10.78 29.96 -26.55
CA SER A 222 12.01 29.75 -25.80
C SER A 222 11.86 30.15 -24.33
N TYR A 223 12.42 29.34 -23.44
CA TYR A 223 12.53 29.62 -22.01
C TYR A 223 14.01 29.90 -21.71
N GLY A 224 14.28 31.12 -21.26
CA GLY A 224 15.64 31.67 -21.20
C GLY A 224 15.70 33.04 -20.51
N MET A 225 14.67 33.43 -19.77
CA MET A 225 14.74 34.59 -18.89
C MET A 225 15.72 34.37 -17.75
N ARG A 226 16.34 35.46 -17.28
CA ARG A 226 17.25 35.48 -16.14
C ARG A 226 16.57 36.05 -14.91
N PHE A 227 16.90 35.49 -13.76
CA PHE A 227 16.29 35.80 -12.47
C PHE A 227 17.39 35.92 -11.40
N ASP A 228 18.46 36.66 -11.70
CA ASP A 228 19.62 36.76 -10.80
C ASP A 228 19.27 37.55 -9.52
N HIS A 229 18.30 38.48 -9.59
CA HIS A 229 17.90 39.36 -8.48
C HIS A 229 16.55 38.96 -7.86
N VAL A 230 16.46 37.71 -7.40
CA VAL A 230 15.33 37.12 -6.66
C VAL A 230 15.60 36.97 -5.16
N ALA A 231 14.55 36.89 -4.36
CA ALA A 231 14.61 36.58 -2.93
C ALA A 231 13.30 35.95 -2.43
N GLY A 232 13.34 35.25 -1.29
CA GLY A 232 12.17 34.66 -0.63
C GLY A 232 12.22 33.14 -0.60
N ASP A 233 11.07 32.49 -0.74
CA ASP A 233 10.92 31.03 -0.80
C ASP A 233 11.32 30.50 -2.19
N ILE A 234 12.61 30.57 -2.51
CA ILE A 234 13.24 30.13 -3.77
C ILE A 234 14.63 29.52 -3.50
N GLY A 235 15.11 28.63 -4.38
CA GLY A 235 16.40 27.94 -4.24
C GLY A 235 16.26 26.57 -3.58
N SER A 236 17.31 26.10 -2.92
CA SER A 236 17.34 24.79 -2.25
C SER A 236 16.54 24.76 -0.94
N ASP A 237 16.02 23.57 -0.61
CA ASP A 237 15.39 23.25 0.68
C ASP A 237 14.19 24.13 1.09
N VAL A 238 13.49 24.71 0.11
CA VAL A 238 12.24 25.45 0.34
C VAL A 238 11.16 24.52 0.89
N LYS A 239 10.59 24.86 2.04
CA LYS A 239 9.62 24.01 2.76
C LYS A 239 8.24 24.05 2.11
N ALA A 240 7.56 22.90 2.12
CA ALA A 240 6.16 22.80 1.72
C ALA A 240 5.25 23.58 2.68
N LYS A 241 4.56 24.59 2.14
CA LYS A 241 3.54 25.41 2.79
C LYS A 241 2.65 26.03 1.73
N ARG A 242 1.51 26.57 2.16
CA ARG A 242 0.70 27.47 1.32
C ARG A 242 1.26 28.89 1.37
N GLY A 243 1.14 29.62 0.27
CA GLY A 243 1.60 31.01 0.18
C GLY A 243 3.11 31.18 0.40
N ASN A 244 3.93 30.29 -0.16
CA ASN A 244 5.34 30.62 -0.43
C ASN A 244 5.41 31.92 -1.25
N LEU A 245 6.41 32.76 -1.01
CA LEU A 245 6.58 34.06 -1.68
C LEU A 245 7.97 34.21 -2.29
N ILE A 246 8.03 34.49 -3.59
CA ILE A 246 9.23 34.95 -4.31
C ILE A 246 9.06 36.42 -4.65
N ILE A 247 10.10 37.21 -4.47
CA ILE A 247 10.16 38.62 -4.85
C ILE A 247 11.27 38.80 -5.89
N TRP A 248 10.90 39.25 -7.09
CA TRP A 248 11.83 39.44 -8.21
C TRP A 248 12.01 40.92 -8.55
N LYS A 249 13.26 41.40 -8.64
CA LYS A 249 13.61 42.80 -8.93
C LYS A 249 13.84 43.00 -10.44
N VAL A 250 12.75 43.08 -11.21
CA VAL A 250 12.78 43.16 -12.70
C VAL A 250 13.84 44.13 -13.23
N LYS A 251 13.92 45.36 -12.70
CA LYS A 251 14.86 46.38 -13.19
C LYS A 251 16.34 46.15 -12.86
N ALA A 252 16.67 45.13 -12.06
CA ALA A 252 18.06 44.74 -11.81
C ALA A 252 18.54 43.70 -12.84
N ASP A 253 17.68 42.77 -13.24
CA ASP A 253 17.97 41.79 -14.30
C ASP A 253 17.71 42.36 -15.71
N TYR A 254 16.74 43.27 -15.84
CA TYR A 254 16.32 43.92 -17.09
C TYR A 254 16.18 45.44 -16.90
N PRO A 255 17.28 46.22 -16.93
CA PRO A 255 17.25 47.67 -16.69
C PRO A 255 16.32 48.45 -17.64
N GLU A 256 16.36 48.09 -18.91
CA GLU A 256 15.52 48.63 -20.00
C GLU A 256 14.04 48.21 -19.89
N GLY A 257 13.71 47.26 -19.01
CA GLY A 257 12.40 46.63 -18.91
C GLY A 257 12.25 45.37 -19.76
N LEU A 258 11.05 44.80 -19.76
CA LEU A 258 10.73 43.54 -20.44
C LEU A 258 10.09 43.82 -21.80
N ASN A 259 10.89 43.72 -22.87
CA ASN A 259 10.43 43.94 -24.24
C ASN A 259 10.02 42.60 -24.88
N GLY A 260 8.74 42.26 -24.76
CA GLY A 260 8.09 41.11 -25.40
C GLY A 260 6.59 41.37 -25.56
N SER A 261 5.96 40.76 -26.56
CA SER A 261 4.51 40.90 -26.77
C SER A 261 3.68 40.10 -25.76
N GLU A 262 4.27 39.06 -25.18
CA GLU A 262 3.68 38.17 -24.19
C GLU A 262 4.81 37.61 -23.33
N ILE A 263 4.61 37.61 -22.01
CA ILE A 263 5.62 37.16 -21.03
C ILE A 263 5.01 35.99 -20.26
N ILE A 264 5.66 34.84 -20.31
CA ILE A 264 5.30 33.64 -19.55
C ILE A 264 6.34 33.46 -18.45
N MET A 265 5.89 33.13 -17.25
CA MET A 265 6.74 32.74 -16.12
C MET A 265 6.08 31.58 -15.39
N ASP A 266 6.90 30.64 -14.91
CA ASP A 266 6.45 29.50 -14.12
C ASP A 266 7.36 29.29 -12.89
N VAL A 267 6.83 28.63 -11.86
CA VAL A 267 7.54 28.29 -10.62
C VAL A 267 7.79 26.79 -10.62
N VAL A 268 8.96 26.40 -11.10
CA VAL A 268 9.33 24.99 -11.26
C VAL A 268 9.86 24.44 -9.93
N ALA A 269 9.46 23.20 -9.61
CA ALA A 269 9.94 22.49 -8.43
C ALA A 269 10.60 21.16 -8.79
N ASP A 270 11.83 20.97 -8.30
CA ASP A 270 12.65 19.78 -8.50
C ASP A 270 12.98 19.16 -7.13
N LYS A 271 13.38 17.88 -7.09
CA LYS A 271 13.85 17.25 -5.85
C LYS A 271 15.19 17.82 -5.36
N THR A 272 15.99 18.34 -6.29
CA THR A 272 17.35 18.86 -6.10
C THR A 272 17.62 19.94 -7.14
N CYS A 273 18.33 21.00 -6.78
CA CYS A 273 18.77 22.00 -7.75
C CYS A 273 19.79 21.41 -8.74
N ARG A 274 19.96 22.08 -9.89
CA ARG A 274 20.86 21.70 -10.99
C ARG A 274 21.81 22.86 -11.29
#